data_AF-A0A2V7W483-F1
#
_entry.id   AF-A0A2V7W483-F1
#
_cell.length_a   1.000
_cell.length_b   1.000
_cell.length_c   1.000
_cell.angle_alpha   90.00
_cell.angle_beta   90.00
_cell.angle_gamma   90.00
#
_symmetry.space_group_name_H-M   'P 1'
#
loop_
_entity.id
_entity.type
_entity.pdbx_description
1 polymer ?
#
loop_
_entity_poly.entity_id
_entity_poly.type
_entity_poly.pdbx_seq_one_letter_code
_entity_poly.pdbx_strand_id
1 'polypeptide(L)'
;MTCPRESEILDALMTARWPEACEDELRAHAQSCALCADLVLVATAITNDVPEAHVPTSGVAWWRMQRRDREEAARAASRTITIVQASSILAAIAVVLTILGGVSAMSESWRNGIAHGLQLLNSLPQWGLPLLLTLALVLAAAPVALYFAVRD
;
A
#
# COMPACT_ATOMS: atom_id res chain seq x y z
N MET A 1 -43.98 12.36 -32.81
CA MET A 1 -45.04 12.54 -31.80
C MET A 1 -44.34 13.26 -30.66
N THR A 2 -44.29 14.58 -30.70
CA THR A 2 -43.44 15.38 -29.81
C THR A 2 -44.29 16.55 -29.37
N CYS A 3 -44.45 16.71 -28.05
CA CYS A 3 -45.25 17.80 -27.54
C CYS A 3 -44.35 19.05 -27.32
N PRO A 4 -44.72 20.22 -27.85
CA PRO A 4 -43.88 21.42 -27.71
C PRO A 4 -43.78 21.92 -26.25
N ARG A 5 -44.75 21.61 -25.39
CA ARG A 5 -44.80 22.01 -23.97
C ARG A 5 -44.23 20.92 -23.02
N GLU A 6 -43.74 19.81 -23.56
CA GLU A 6 -43.23 18.68 -22.77
C GLU A 6 -42.08 19.09 -21.85
N SER A 7 -41.13 19.88 -22.35
CA SER A 7 -39.99 20.36 -21.57
C SER A 7 -40.40 21.28 -20.43
N GLU A 8 -41.43 22.09 -20.61
CA GLU A 8 -41.94 23.00 -19.58
C GLU A 8 -42.61 22.23 -18.44
N ILE A 9 -43.36 21.17 -18.78
CA ILE A 9 -43.97 20.27 -17.79
C ILE A 9 -42.89 19.48 -17.05
N LEU A 10 -41.88 18.97 -17.77
CA LEU A 10 -40.77 18.26 -17.16
C LEU A 10 -39.99 19.16 -16.19
N ASP A 11 -39.72 20.41 -16.56
CA ASP A 11 -39.06 21.38 -15.67
C ASP A 11 -39.92 21.68 -14.43
N ALA A 12 -41.23 21.85 -14.59
CA ALA A 12 -42.15 22.06 -13.46
C ALA A 12 -42.19 20.86 -12.49
N LEU A 13 -42.06 19.62 -13.00
CA LEU A 13 -41.98 18.42 -12.18
C LEU A 13 -40.62 18.29 -11.47
N MET A 14 -39.51 18.54 -12.17
CA MET A 14 -38.15 18.47 -11.62
C MET A 14 -37.89 19.50 -10.52
N THR A 15 -38.57 20.65 -10.59
CA THR A 15 -38.46 21.74 -9.60
C THR A 15 -39.50 21.67 -8.49
N ALA A 16 -40.29 20.58 -8.43
CA ALA A 16 -41.36 20.38 -7.47
C ALA A 16 -42.39 21.54 -7.40
N ARG A 17 -42.57 22.26 -8.52
CA ARG A 17 -43.57 23.34 -8.64
C ARG A 17 -44.96 22.81 -9.00
N TRP A 18 -45.04 21.60 -9.52
CA TRP A 18 -46.31 20.97 -9.88
C TRP A 18 -47.01 20.37 -8.66
N PRO A 19 -48.34 20.51 -8.49
CA PRO A 19 -49.30 21.26 -9.33
C PRO A 19 -49.58 22.70 -8.86
N GLU A 20 -49.11 23.07 -7.67
CA GLU A 20 -49.55 24.26 -6.94
C GLU A 20 -48.88 25.56 -7.42
N ALA A 21 -47.62 25.49 -7.87
CA ALA A 21 -46.81 26.63 -8.31
C ALA A 21 -46.55 26.63 -9.83
N CYS A 22 -47.44 26.02 -10.63
CA CYS A 22 -47.40 26.09 -12.10
C CYS A 22 -48.52 26.98 -12.65
N GLU A 23 -48.30 27.53 -13.85
CA GLU A 23 -49.30 28.30 -14.60
C GLU A 23 -50.52 27.44 -14.95
N ASP A 24 -51.70 28.04 -14.94
CA ASP A 24 -52.97 27.34 -15.21
C ASP A 24 -53.05 26.79 -16.65
N GLU A 25 -52.41 27.47 -17.61
CA GLU A 25 -52.33 27.01 -19.00
C GLU A 25 -51.56 25.70 -19.14
N LEU A 26 -50.46 25.56 -18.40
CA LEU A 26 -49.65 24.34 -18.35
C LEU A 26 -50.43 23.17 -17.73
N ARG A 27 -51.26 23.47 -16.72
CA ARG A 27 -52.14 22.47 -16.11
C ARG A 27 -53.23 21.99 -17.07
N ALA A 28 -53.87 22.92 -17.78
CA ALA A 28 -54.86 22.60 -18.80
C ALA A 28 -54.26 21.81 -19.97
N HIS A 29 -53.00 22.11 -20.33
CA HIS A 29 -52.28 21.37 -21.35
C HIS A 29 -52.02 19.91 -20.95
N ALA A 30 -51.55 19.66 -19.73
CA ALA A 30 -51.29 18.30 -19.25
C ALA A 30 -52.57 17.44 -19.20
N GLN A 31 -53.73 18.04 -18.99
CA GLN A 31 -55.02 17.32 -19.01
C GLN A 31 -55.53 16.99 -20.43
N SER A 32 -55.12 17.77 -21.43
CA SER A 32 -55.57 17.60 -22.82
C SER A 32 -54.57 16.83 -23.70
N CYS A 33 -53.29 16.78 -23.31
CA CYS A 33 -52.25 16.07 -24.04
C CYS A 33 -51.95 14.72 -23.39
N ALA A 34 -52.20 13.62 -24.11
CA ALA A 34 -51.96 12.26 -23.61
C ALA A 34 -50.50 11.99 -23.20
N LEU A 35 -49.53 12.56 -23.92
CA LEU A 35 -48.09 12.41 -23.61
C LEU A 35 -47.74 13.10 -22.29
N CYS A 36 -48.24 14.31 -22.09
CA CYS A 36 -47.98 15.08 -20.87
C CYS A 36 -48.74 14.53 -19.66
N ALA A 37 -49.95 13.98 -19.88
CA ALA A 37 -50.73 13.30 -18.85
C ALA A 37 -49.99 12.07 -18.31
N ASP A 38 -49.42 11.25 -19.19
CA ASP A 38 -48.66 10.05 -18.80
C ASP A 38 -47.37 10.43 -18.06
N LEU A 39 -46.68 11.47 -18.52
CA LEU A 39 -45.48 11.99 -17.87
C LEU A 39 -45.76 12.50 -16.45
N VAL A 40 -46.85 13.25 -16.26
CA VAL A 40 -47.30 13.69 -14.92
C VAL A 40 -47.72 12.50 -14.06
N LEU A 41 -48.41 11.50 -14.62
CA LEU A 41 -48.84 10.31 -13.90
C LEU A 41 -47.63 9.54 -13.34
N VAL A 42 -46.63 9.27 -14.18
CA VAL A 42 -45.42 8.55 -13.77
C VAL A 42 -44.63 9.36 -12.74
N ALA A 43 -44.42 10.66 -12.99
CA ALA A 43 -43.65 11.51 -12.09
C ALA A 43 -44.31 11.63 -10.71
N THR A 44 -45.63 11.88 -10.66
CA THR A 44 -46.37 11.96 -9.39
C THR A 44 -46.44 10.63 -8.66
N ALA A 45 -46.55 9.51 -9.37
CA ALA A 45 -46.46 8.19 -8.77
C ALA A 45 -45.10 7.97 -8.09
N ILE A 46 -44.00 8.31 -8.77
CA ILE A 46 -42.64 8.20 -8.20
C ILE A 46 -42.50 9.10 -6.97
N THR A 47 -42.94 10.36 -7.03
CA THR A 47 -42.79 11.30 -5.91
C THR A 47 -43.64 10.90 -4.70
N ASN A 48 -44.86 10.39 -4.91
CA ASN A 48 -45.75 9.97 -3.83
C ASN A 48 -45.31 8.66 -3.15
N ASP A 49 -44.61 7.79 -3.86
CA ASP A 49 -44.16 6.48 -3.36
C ASP A 49 -42.74 6.53 -2.74
N VAL A 50 -42.07 7.68 -2.82
CA VAL A 50 -40.83 7.93 -2.08
C VAL A 50 -41.24 8.44 -0.70
N PRO A 51 -41.23 7.61 0.37
CA PRO A 51 -41.45 8.10 1.72
C PRO A 51 -40.40 9.17 1.99
N GLU A 52 -40.83 10.34 2.49
CA GLU A 52 -40.01 11.50 2.86
C GLU A 52 -38.59 11.07 3.22
N ALA A 53 -37.72 11.01 2.21
CA ALA A 53 -36.49 10.27 2.37
C ALA A 53 -35.64 11.11 3.30
N HIS A 54 -35.42 10.62 4.52
CA HIS A 54 -34.58 11.30 5.50
C HIS A 54 -33.15 11.30 4.96
N VAL A 55 -32.86 12.29 4.11
CA VAL A 55 -31.53 12.49 3.56
C VAL A 55 -30.65 12.80 4.76
N PRO A 56 -29.65 11.97 5.07
CA PRO A 56 -28.77 12.24 6.18
C PRO A 56 -28.16 13.62 5.99
N THR A 57 -28.02 14.38 7.07
CA THR A 57 -27.46 15.73 7.02
C THR A 57 -26.15 15.72 6.23
N SER A 58 -25.92 16.76 5.42
CA SER A 58 -24.78 16.85 4.51
C SER A 58 -23.43 16.54 5.21
N GLY A 59 -23.31 16.87 6.50
CA GLY A 59 -22.16 16.51 7.34
C GLY A 59 -21.97 15.01 7.56
N VAL A 60 -23.03 14.22 7.72
CA VAL A 60 -22.93 12.76 7.86
C VAL A 60 -22.51 12.10 6.55
N ALA A 61 -23.03 12.60 5.42
CA ALA A 61 -22.61 12.12 4.10
C ALA A 61 -21.13 12.43 3.84
N TRP A 62 -20.70 13.67 4.10
CA TRP A 62 -19.31 14.09 3.97
C TRP A 62 -18.38 13.29 4.90
N TRP A 63 -18.77 13.08 6.15
CA TRP A 63 -17.99 12.29 7.10
C TRP A 63 -17.80 10.84 6.64
N ARG A 64 -18.85 10.22 6.08
CA ARG A 64 -18.76 8.88 5.50
C ARG A 64 -17.82 8.83 4.30
N MET A 65 -17.85 9.85 3.44
CA MET A 65 -16.92 9.96 2.31
C MET A 65 -15.48 10.09 2.80
N GLN A 66 -15.22 10.98 3.77
CA GLN A 66 -13.87 11.20 4.26
C GLN A 66 -13.32 10.02 5.07
N ARG A 67 -14.17 9.22 5.72
CA ARG A 67 -13.75 7.97 6.36
C ARG A 67 -13.21 6.97 5.34
N ARG A 68 -13.87 6.81 4.20
CA ARG A 68 -13.41 5.91 3.12
C ARG A 68 -12.04 6.32 2.59
N ASP A 69 -11.86 7.62 2.37
CA ASP A 69 -10.59 8.19 1.90
C ASP A 69 -9.44 7.93 2.89
N ARG A 70 -9.69 8.11 4.19
CA ARG A 70 -8.70 7.78 5.24
C ARG A 70 -8.39 6.29 5.33
N GLU A 71 -9.39 5.42 5.15
CA GLU A 71 -9.20 3.97 5.16
C GLU A 71 -8.38 3.49 3.95
N GLU A 72 -8.49 4.16 2.80
CA GLU A 72 -7.65 3.90 1.62
C GLU A 72 -6.21 4.36 1.83
N ALA A 73 -6.01 5.56 2.39
CA ALA A 73 -4.68 6.06 2.76
C ALA A 73 -3.98 5.16 3.79
N ALA A 74 -4.72 4.67 4.80
CA ALA A 74 -4.18 3.76 5.81
C ALA A 74 -3.75 2.41 5.21
N ARG A 75 -4.53 1.86 4.26
CA ARG A 75 -4.16 0.64 3.53
C ARG A 75 -2.90 0.83 2.71
N ALA A 76 -2.76 1.97 2.02
CA ALA A 76 -1.54 2.30 1.28
C ALA A 76 -0.30 2.38 2.19
N ALA A 77 -0.41 3.02 3.36
CA ALA A 77 0.67 3.11 4.34
C ALA A 77 1.07 1.74 4.91
N SER A 78 0.08 0.88 5.23
CA SER A 78 0.33 -0.45 5.79
C SER A 78 1.17 -1.35 4.86
N ARG A 79 0.96 -1.24 3.53
CA ARG A 79 1.70 -2.02 2.54
C ARG A 79 3.20 -1.70 2.58
N THR A 80 3.57 -0.43 2.63
CA THR A 80 4.98 0.00 2.68
C THR A 80 5.66 -0.45 3.97
N ILE A 81 4.97 -0.35 5.11
CA ILE A 81 5.51 -0.78 6.42
C ILE A 81 5.85 -2.27 6.40
N THR A 82 4.96 -3.11 5.89
CA THR A 82 5.21 -4.56 5.82
C THR A 82 6.41 -4.94 4.95
N ILE A 83 6.64 -4.24 3.83
CA ILE A 83 7.78 -4.48 2.94
C ILE A 83 9.11 -4.18 3.66
N VAL A 84 9.18 -3.05 4.37
CA VAL A 84 10.39 -2.64 5.12
C VAL A 84 10.68 -3.57 6.30
N GLN A 85 9.63 -4.04 7.00
CA GLN A 85 9.79 -5.02 8.08
C GLN A 85 10.29 -6.36 7.53
N ALA A 86 9.72 -6.85 6.42
CA ALA A 86 10.16 -8.08 5.78
C ALA A 86 11.63 -8.01 5.33
N SER A 87 12.05 -6.89 4.71
CA SER A 87 13.45 -6.73 4.28
C SER A 87 14.42 -6.67 5.46
N SER A 88 14.03 -6.00 6.56
CA SER A 88 14.84 -5.90 7.77
C SER A 88 15.03 -7.25 8.46
N ILE A 89 13.98 -8.06 8.55
CA ILE A 89 14.04 -9.42 9.11
C ILE A 89 14.91 -10.31 8.22
N LEU A 90 14.75 -10.25 6.90
CA LEU A 90 15.55 -11.05 5.97
C LEU A 90 17.04 -10.70 6.07
N ALA A 91 17.37 -9.41 6.17
CA ALA A 91 18.75 -8.96 6.38
C ALA A 91 19.32 -9.44 7.73
N ALA A 92 18.54 -9.36 8.80
CA ALA A 92 18.95 -9.86 10.12
C ALA A 92 19.23 -11.37 10.09
N ILE A 93 18.36 -12.17 9.45
CA ILE A 93 18.55 -13.62 9.28
C ILE A 93 19.82 -13.90 8.49
N ALA A 94 20.05 -13.19 7.38
CA ALA A 94 21.25 -13.37 6.56
C ALA A 94 22.55 -13.10 7.36
N VAL A 95 22.56 -12.05 8.18
CA VAL A 95 23.70 -11.74 9.07
C VAL A 95 23.91 -12.84 10.10
N VAL A 96 22.84 -13.29 10.77
CA VAL A 96 22.92 -14.37 11.77
C VAL A 96 23.44 -15.67 11.15
N LEU A 97 22.97 -16.04 9.96
CA LEU A 97 23.44 -17.22 9.25
C LEU A 97 24.91 -17.07 8.81
N THR A 98 25.33 -15.89 8.40
CA THR A 98 26.73 -15.63 8.04
C THR A 98 27.65 -15.73 9.25
N ILE A 99 27.21 -15.23 10.41
CA ILE A 99 27.98 -15.34 11.66
C ILE A 99 28.02 -16.79 12.14
N LEU A 100 26.89 -17.49 12.19
CA LEU A 100 26.83 -18.89 12.65
C LEU A 100 27.59 -19.83 11.72
N GLY A 101 27.39 -19.69 10.41
CA GLY A 101 28.12 -20.46 9.39
C GLY A 101 29.61 -20.11 9.35
N GLY A 102 29.95 -18.83 9.55
CA GLY A 102 31.33 -18.38 9.69
C GLY A 102 32.01 -18.94 10.94
N VAL A 103 31.30 -18.98 12.07
CA VAL A 103 31.82 -19.56 13.33
C VAL A 103 31.96 -21.08 13.24
N SER A 104 31.00 -21.79 12.64
CA SER A 104 31.12 -23.24 12.46
C SER A 104 32.24 -23.61 11.49
N ALA A 105 32.31 -22.95 10.33
CA ALA A 105 33.39 -23.13 9.35
C ALA A 105 34.76 -22.71 9.93
N MET A 106 34.81 -21.64 10.73
CA MET A 106 36.02 -21.23 11.43
C MET A 106 36.42 -22.24 12.50
N SER A 107 35.49 -22.89 13.19
CA SER A 107 35.80 -23.93 14.17
C SER A 107 36.34 -25.21 13.52
N GLU A 108 35.79 -25.62 12.39
CA GLU A 108 36.24 -26.79 11.63
C GLU A 108 37.60 -26.54 10.97
N SER A 109 37.79 -25.35 10.38
CA SER A 109 39.07 -24.94 9.82
C SER A 109 40.14 -24.69 10.88
N TRP A 110 39.80 -24.20 12.08
CA TRP A 110 40.74 -24.14 13.21
C TRP A 110 41.16 -25.53 13.69
N ARG A 111 40.21 -26.46 13.85
CA ARG A 111 40.51 -27.83 14.27
C ARG A 111 41.41 -28.56 13.26
N ASN A 112 41.07 -28.46 11.98
CA ASN A 112 41.86 -29.07 10.90
C ASN A 112 43.19 -28.35 10.70
N GLY A 113 43.22 -27.02 10.85
CA GLY A 113 44.41 -26.19 10.77
C GLY A 113 45.39 -26.44 11.91
N ILE A 114 44.93 -26.65 13.15
CA ILE A 114 45.78 -27.03 14.29
C ILE A 114 46.36 -28.43 14.08
N ALA A 115 45.55 -29.39 13.62
CA ALA A 115 46.04 -30.75 13.34
C ALA A 115 47.12 -30.75 12.25
N HIS A 116 46.88 -30.06 11.13
CA HIS A 116 47.88 -29.92 10.06
C HIS A 116 49.08 -29.07 10.50
N GLY A 117 48.88 -28.04 11.32
CA GLY A 117 49.95 -27.18 11.86
C GLY A 117 50.90 -27.95 12.77
N LEU A 118 50.38 -28.77 13.69
CA LEU A 118 51.17 -29.64 14.56
C LEU A 118 51.93 -30.70 13.75
N GLN A 119 51.31 -31.25 12.70
CA GLN A 119 51.95 -32.22 11.81
C GLN A 119 53.07 -31.59 10.96
N LEU A 120 52.87 -30.36 10.49
CA LEU A 120 53.89 -29.56 9.80
C LEU A 120 55.04 -29.19 10.75
N LEU A 121 54.75 -28.73 11.97
CA LEU A 121 55.73 -28.42 13.03
C LEU A 121 56.63 -29.62 13.36
N ASN A 122 56.09 -30.84 13.37
CA ASN A 122 56.85 -32.06 13.60
C ASN A 122 57.77 -32.44 12.43
N SER A 123 57.48 -31.94 11.23
CA SER A 123 58.26 -32.18 10.00
C SER A 123 59.21 -31.05 9.60
N LEU A 124 59.22 -29.94 10.35
CA LEU A 124 60.01 -28.76 10.01
C LEU A 124 61.44 -28.84 10.58
N PRO A 125 62.49 -28.64 9.77
CA PRO A 125 63.84 -28.45 10.27
C PRO A 125 63.94 -27.15 11.09
N GLN A 126 64.92 -27.06 12.00
CA GLN A 126 65.06 -26.01 13.04
C GLN A 126 64.94 -24.54 12.59
N TRP A 127 65.01 -24.25 11.28
CA TRP A 127 64.88 -22.92 10.69
C TRP A 127 63.46 -22.58 10.16
N GLY A 128 62.51 -23.50 10.20
CA GLY A 128 61.16 -23.31 9.65
C GLY A 128 60.23 -22.45 10.53
N LEU A 129 60.40 -22.52 11.85
CA LEU A 129 59.64 -21.75 12.84
C LEU A 129 59.76 -20.22 12.68
N PRO A 130 60.96 -19.61 12.53
CA PRO A 130 61.08 -18.17 12.37
C PRO A 130 60.48 -17.65 11.06
N LEU A 131 60.52 -18.43 9.97
CA LEU A 131 59.92 -18.06 8.68
C LEU A 131 58.38 -18.08 8.72
N LEU A 132 57.79 -19.00 9.46
CA LEU A 132 56.34 -19.04 9.66
C LEU A 132 55.84 -17.87 10.50
N LEU A 133 56.60 -17.46 11.52
CA LEU A 133 56.27 -16.31 12.35
C LEU A 133 56.31 -14.99 11.57
N THR A 134 57.29 -14.81 10.68
CA THR A 134 57.35 -13.61 9.83
C THR A 134 56.23 -13.57 8.79
N LEU A 135 55.89 -14.71 8.19
CA LEU A 135 54.78 -14.81 7.25
C LEU A 135 53.43 -14.55 7.93
N ALA A 136 53.21 -15.10 9.12
CA ALA A 136 52.00 -14.88 9.90
C ALA A 136 51.81 -13.40 10.30
N LEU A 137 52.89 -12.71 10.66
CA LEU A 137 52.87 -11.28 10.99
C LEU A 137 52.47 -10.43 9.77
N VAL A 138 52.97 -10.76 8.57
CA VAL A 138 52.63 -10.05 7.33
C VAL A 138 51.18 -10.29 6.92
N LEU A 139 50.68 -11.52 7.06
CA LEU A 139 49.30 -11.86 6.71
C LEU A 139 48.28 -11.19 7.63
N ALA A 140 48.60 -11.04 8.92
CA ALA A 140 47.76 -10.35 9.90
C ALA A 140 47.70 -8.83 9.69
N ALA A 141 48.76 -8.23 9.12
CA ALA A 141 48.82 -6.80 8.82
C ALA A 141 48.00 -6.38 7.58
N ALA A 142 47.82 -7.30 6.61
CA ALA A 142 47.12 -7.05 5.35
C ALA A 142 45.65 -6.59 5.50
N PRO A 143 44.78 -7.24 6.31
CA PRO A 143 43.39 -6.81 6.46
C PRO A 143 43.25 -5.46 7.18
N VAL A 144 44.18 -5.14 8.08
CA VAL A 144 44.20 -3.84 8.78
C VAL A 144 44.51 -2.71 7.81
N ALA A 145 45.50 -2.89 6.94
CA ALA A 145 45.83 -1.90 5.91
C ALA A 145 44.68 -1.68 4.91
N LEU A 146 43.97 -2.75 4.55
CA LEU A 146 42.85 -2.70 3.62
C LEU A 146 41.61 -2.01 4.23
N TYR A 147 41.38 -2.17 5.53
CA TYR A 147 40.32 -1.47 6.26
C TYR A 147 40.55 0.05 6.32
N PHE A 148 41.80 0.50 6.48
CA PHE A 148 42.11 1.94 6.46
C PHE A 148 41.99 2.54 5.05
N ALA A 149 42.41 1.82 4.01
CA ALA A 149 42.33 2.32 2.62
C ALA A 149 40.91 2.44 2.04
N VAL A 150 39.92 1.73 2.60
CA VAL A 150 38.50 1.80 2.17
C VAL A 150 37.70 2.86 2.95
N ARG A 151 38.27 3.36 4.06
CA ARG A 151 37.60 4.32 4.96
C ARG A 151 37.87 5.78 4.60
N ASP A 152 38.95 6.07 3.88
CA ASP A 152 39.25 7.37 3.28
C ASP A 152 38.64 7.50 1.87
#